data_AF-A0A0D0QB95-F1
#
_entry.id   AF-A0A0D0QB95-F1
#
_cell.length_a   1.000
_cell.length_b   1.000
_cell.length_c   1.000
_cell.angle_alpha   90.00
_cell.angle_beta   90.00
_cell.angle_gamma   90.00
#
_symmetry.space_group_name_H-M   'P 1'
#
loop_
_entity.id
_entity.type
_entity.pdbx_description
1 polymer ?
#
loop_
_entity_poly.entity_id
_entity_poly.type
_entity_poly.pdbx_seq_one_letter_code
_entity_poly.pdbx_strand_id
1 'polypeptide(L)' 'MSIDHDRLFKELIQTFFEEFIVLFFPTMHEHIDFRHVPFLSGELFNDVTAGEKYRVDLLVETK' A
#
# COMPACT_ATOMS: atom_id res chain seq x y z
N MET A 1 -11.49 16.08 -20.88
CA MET A 1 -10.49 15.92 -19.80
C MET A 1 -10.65 14.50 -19.27
N SER A 2 -9.63 13.64 -19.42
CA SER A 2 -9.68 12.30 -18.81
C SER A 2 -9.23 12.45 -17.36
N ILE A 3 -10.04 11.98 -16.42
CA ILE A 3 -9.66 11.96 -15.01
C ILE A 3 -8.78 10.73 -14.82
N ASP A 4 -7.56 10.92 -14.31
CA ASP A 4 -6.67 9.83 -13.92
C ASP A 4 -7.17 9.19 -12.62
N HIS A 5 -8.22 8.37 -12.75
CA HIS A 5 -8.85 7.66 -11.65
C HIS A 5 -7.87 6.74 -10.92
N ASP A 6 -6.93 6.12 -11.62
CA ASP A 6 -5.90 5.26 -11.03
C ASP A 6 -5.02 6.04 -10.03
N ARG A 7 -4.52 7.20 -10.45
CA ARG A 7 -3.71 8.08 -9.60
C ARG A 7 -4.51 8.59 -8.41
N LEU A 8 -5.74 9.05 -8.64
CA LEU A 8 -6.61 9.57 -7.58
C LEU A 8 -7.00 8.50 -6.57
N PHE A 9 -7.24 7.28 -7.04
CA PHE A 9 -7.55 6.15 -6.17
C PHE A 9 -6.33 5.77 -5.30
N LYS A 10 -5.12 5.75 -5.88
CA LYS A 10 -3.88 5.55 -5.12
C LYS A 10 -3.64 6.63 -4.08
N GLU A 11 -3.93 7.89 -4.41
CA GLU A 11 -3.81 9.02 -3.49
C GLU A 11 -4.84 8.92 -2.34
N LEU A 12 -6.07 8.50 -2.66
CA LEU A 12 -7.12 8.25 -1.68
C LEU A 12 -6.71 7.15 -0.70
N ILE A 13 -6.24 6.01 -1.18
CA ILE A 13 -5.81 4.89 -0.32
C ILE A 13 -4.60 5.30 0.52
N GLN A 14 -3.63 6.04 -0.02
CA GLN A 14 -2.49 6.53 0.77
C GLN A 14 -2.91 7.49 1.89
N THR A 15 -3.89 8.36 1.61
CA THR A 15 -4.36 9.36 2.57
C THR A 15 -5.24 8.73 3.66
N PHE A 16 -6.08 7.76 3.28
CA PHE A 16 -7.10 7.16 4.15
C PHE A 16 -6.84 5.68 4.43
N PHE A 17 -5.56 5.26 4.48
CA PHE A 17 -5.20 3.86 4.64
C PHE A 17 -5.70 3.25 5.95
N GLU A 18 -5.53 3.96 7.07
CA GLU A 18 -6.01 3.52 8.38
C GLU A 18 -7.53 3.32 8.37
N GLU A 19 -8.28 4.33 7.96
CA GLU A 19 -9.74 4.26 7.83
C GLU A 19 -10.19 3.10 6.93
N PHE A 20 -9.47 2.88 5.82
CA PHE A 20 -9.72 1.75 4.93
C PHE A 20 -9.50 0.42 5.64
N ILE A 21 -8.40 0.25 6.38
CA ILE A 21 -8.15 -0.99 7.12
C ILE A 21 -9.17 -1.17 8.27
N VAL A 22 -9.57 -0.13 8.98
CA VAL A 22 -10.63 -0.21 10.01
C VAL A 22 -11.95 -0.70 9.41
N LEU A 23 -12.35 -0.14 8.26
CA LEU A 23 -13.64 -0.43 7.64
C LEU A 23 -13.70 -1.81 6.99
N PHE A 24 -12.61 -2.25 6.36
CA PHE A 24 -12.58 -3.48 5.57
C PHE A 24 -11.88 -4.65 6.28
N PHE A 25 -10.90 -4.37 7.15
CA PHE A 25 -10.06 -5.37 7.81
C PHE A 25 -9.83 -5.04 9.30
N PRO A 26 -10.90 -4.96 10.10
CA PRO A 26 -10.83 -4.52 11.50
C PRO A 26 -9.91 -5.40 12.36
N THR A 27 -9.77 -6.69 12.02
CA THR A 27 -8.86 -7.60 12.73
C THR A 27 -7.39 -7.32 12.42
N MET A 28 -7.06 -6.83 11.23
CA MET A 28 -5.67 -6.45 10.89
C MET A 28 -5.30 -5.09 11.48
N HIS A 29 -6.27 -4.20 11.68
CA HIS A 29 -6.04 -2.90 12.30
C HIS A 29 -5.34 -3.01 13.66
N GLU A 30 -5.69 -4.00 14.50
CA GLU A 30 -5.04 -4.20 15.81
C GLU A 30 -3.58 -4.66 15.71
N HIS A 31 -3.15 -5.13 14.54
CA HIS A 31 -1.80 -5.65 14.28
C HIS A 31 -0.93 -4.69 13.46
N ILE A 32 -1.43 -3.50 13.12
CA ILE A 32 -0.73 -2.54 12.27
C ILE A 32 -0.46 -1.26 13.07
N ASP A 33 0.80 -0.84 13.15
CA ASP A 33 1.16 0.47 13.72
C ASP A 33 0.98 1.60 12.68
N PHE A 34 -0.20 2.23 12.66
CA PHE A 34 -0.52 3.35 11.76
C PHE A 34 0.21 4.66 12.08
N ARG A 35 0.96 4.75 13.19
CA ARG A 35 1.74 5.97 13.53
C ARG A 35 2.91 6.19 12.57
N HIS A 36 3.35 5.13 11.89
CA HIS A 36 4.37 5.17 10.84
C HIS A 36 4.11 4.08 9.80
N VAL A 37 3.29 4.42 8.80
CA VAL A 37 3.04 3.59 7.61
C VAL A 37 3.71 4.21 6.39
N PRO A 38 5.05 4.05 6.21
CA PRO A 38 5.71 4.54 5.02
C PRO A 38 5.20 3.75 3.81
N PHE A 39 4.63 4.49 2.84
CA PHE A 39 4.31 3.94 1.53
C PHE A 39 5.58 3.81 0.72
N LEU A 40 5.89 2.57 0.35
CA LEU A 40 7.03 2.24 -0.50
C LEU A 40 6.56 2.21 -1.95
N SER A 41 7.10 3.11 -2.77
CA SER A 41 6.86 3.12 -4.21
C SER A 41 7.52 1.88 -4.84
N GLY A 42 6.69 0.98 -5.36
CA GLY A 42 7.07 -0.38 -5.74
C GLY A 42 7.99 -0.47 -6.95
N GLU A 43 9.29 -0.62 -6.68
CA GLU A 43 10.10 -1.66 -7.31
C GLU A 43 10.54 -2.64 -6.22
N LEU A 44 9.71 -3.65 -5.94
CA LEU A 44 10.11 -4.78 -5.09
C LEU A 44 10.98 -5.71 -5.93
N PHE A 45 12.30 -5.61 -5.77
CA PHE A 45 13.21 -6.67 -6.19
C PHE A 45 13.19 -7.74 -5.10
N ASN A 46 12.33 -8.74 -5.25
CA ASN A 46 12.53 -9.95 -4.46
C ASN A 46 13.33 -10.97 -5.28
N ASP A 47 14.31 -11.56 -4.62
CA ASP A 47 15.17 -12.64 -5.08
C ASP A 47 16.22 -12.31 -6.15
N VAL A 48 17.44 -12.10 -5.64
CA VAL A 48 18.73 -12.24 -6.35
C VAL A 48 18.91 -13.66 -6.94
N THR A 49 18.00 -14.59 -6.65
CA THR A 49 18.07 -16.01 -7.06
C THR A 49 17.04 -16.44 -8.10
N ALA A 50 15.94 -15.70 -8.33
CA ALA A 50 14.84 -16.12 -9.22
C ALA A 50 14.48 -15.12 -10.33
N GLY A 51 14.91 -13.85 -10.25
CA GLY A 51 14.84 -12.91 -11.38
C GLY A 51 13.44 -12.41 -11.76
N GLU A 52 12.39 -12.78 -11.03
CA GLU A 52 11.02 -12.31 -11.29
C GLU A 52 10.77 -10.94 -10.66
N LYS A 53 10.50 -9.93 -11.50
CA LYS A 53 10.16 -8.57 -11.05
C LYS A 53 8.65 -8.48 -10.81
N TYR A 54 8.26 -8.37 -9.55
CA TYR A 54 6.87 -8.07 -9.19
C TYR A 54 6.71 -6.57 -8.97
N ARG A 55 5.86 -5.95 -9.79
CA ARG A 55 5.47 -4.54 -9.62
C ARG A 55 4.20 -4.50 -8.78
N VAL A 56 4.31 -3.90 -7.60
CA VAL A 56 3.18 -3.71 -6.68
C VAL A 56 2.70 -2.27 -6.79
N ASP A 57 1.39 -2.06 -6.93
CA ASP A 57 0.78 -0.73 -7.06
C ASP A 57 0.83 0.11 -5.78
N LEU A 58 0.78 -0.55 -4.61
CA LEU A 58 0.87 0.09 -3.30
C LEU A 58 1.52 -0.90 -2.32
N LEU A 59 2.65 -0.52 -1.72
CA LEU A 59 3.29 -1.28 -0.65
C LEU A 59 3.34 -0.42 0.61
N VAL A 60 2.98 -1.02 1.74
CA VAL A 60 3.02 -0.36 3.05
C VAL A 60 3.87 -1.22 3.97
N GLU A 61 4.88 -0.62 4.60
CA GLU A 61 5.60 -1.26 5.69
C GLU A 61 4.89 -0.94 7.01
N THR A 62 4.67 -1.97 7.83
CA THR A 62 4.06 -1.86 9.17
C THR A 62 4.91 -2.66 10.15
N LYS A 63 4.99 -2.23 11.42
CA LYS A 63 5.67 -2.98 12.51
C LYS A 63 4.73 -3.94 13.22
#